data_AF-A0A963HCZ4-F1
#
_entry.id   AF-A0A963HCZ4-F1
#
_cell.length_a   1.000
_cell.length_b   1.000
_cell.length_c   1.000
_cell.angle_alpha   90.00
_cell.angle_beta   90.00
_cell.angle_gamma   90.00
#
_symmetry.space_group_name_H-M   'P 1'
#
loop_
_entity.id
_entity.type
_entity.pdbx_description
1 polymer ?
#
loop_
_entity_poly.entity_id
_entity_poly.type
_entity_poly.pdbx_seq_one_letter_code
_entity_poly.pdbx_strand_id
1 'polypeptide(L)' 'MVLRVIGKLLIPFILLFALYVQFHGDYGPGGGFQAGAIVAAAMVFYAMIYGLSTARRVLPDWLVESMIALGV' A
#
# COMPACT_ATOMS: atom_id res chain seq x y z
N MET A 1 -15.20 1.46 -15.02
CA MET A 1 -15.32 2.88 -14.65
C MET A 1 -15.54 3.07 -13.15
N VAL A 2 -16.55 2.43 -12.54
CA VAL A 2 -16.81 2.52 -11.09
C VAL A 2 -15.58 2.18 -10.23
N LEU A 3 -14.93 1.04 -10.48
CA LEU A 3 -13.73 0.62 -9.72
C LEU A 3 -12.60 1.65 -9.76
N ARG A 4 -12.44 2.35 -10.90
CA ARG A 4 -11.41 3.36 -11.09
C ARG A 4 -11.69 4.64 -10.31
N VAL A 5 -12.94 5.08 -10.30
CA VAL A 5 -13.38 6.26 -9.53
C VAL A 5 -13.29 5.97 -8.03
N ILE A 6 -13.88 4.87 -7.58
CA ILE A 6 -13.87 4.48 -6.16
C ILE A 6 -12.44 4.19 -5.70
N GLY A 7 -11.64 3.47 -6.49
CA GLY A 7 -10.26 3.18 -6.14
C GLY A 7 -9.39 4.42 -6.00
N LYS A 8 -9.56 5.42 -6.87
CA LYS A 8 -8.84 6.70 -6.76
C LYS A 8 -9.19 7.45 -5.46
N LEU A 9 -10.41 7.27 -4.94
CA LEU A 9 -10.84 7.83 -3.66
C LEU A 9 -10.31 6.99 -2.49
N LEU A 10 -10.44 5.66 -2.54
CA LEU A 10 -10.13 4.77 -1.42
C LEU A 10 -8.64 4.59 -1.14
N ILE A 11 -7.80 4.50 -2.18
CA ILE A 11 -6.37 4.22 -2.01
C ILE A 11 -5.68 5.20 -1.04
N PRO A 12 -5.87 6.54 -1.14
CA PRO A 12 -5.36 7.48 -0.15
C PRO A 12 -5.79 7.17 1.29
N PHE A 13 -7.05 6.78 1.51
CA PHE A 13 -7.55 6.43 2.85
C PHE A 13 -6.98 5.11 3.36
N ILE A 14 -6.81 4.12 2.49
CA ILE A 14 -6.17 2.84 2.84
C ILE A 14 -4.71 3.08 3.27
N LEU A 15 -3.98 3.91 2.53
CA LEU A 15 -2.60 4.26 2.87
C LEU A 15 -2.52 5.09 4.16
N LEU A 16 -3.43 6.04 4.36
CA LEU A 16 -3.52 6.79 5.61
C LEU A 16 -3.80 5.87 6.80
N PHE A 17 -4.68 4.88 6.62
CA PHE A 17 -4.96 3.88 7.65
C PHE A 17 -3.74 2.99 7.91
N ALA A 18 -2.99 2.60 6.88
CA ALA A 18 -1.74 1.86 7.06
C ALA A 18 -0.72 2.66 7.88
N LEU A 19 -0.58 3.96 7.62
CA LEU A 19 0.28 4.85 8.42
C LEU A 19 -0.23 4.96 9.86
N TYR A 20 -1.54 5.04 10.08
CA TYR A 20 -2.11 5.00 11.42
C TYR A 20 -1.71 3.71 12.15
N VAL A 21 -1.92 2.54 11.53
CA VAL A 21 -1.56 1.23 12.09
C VAL A 21 -0.05 1.10 12.34
N GLN A 22 0.78 1.70 11.48
CA GLN A 22 2.24 1.72 11.64
C GLN A 22 2.67 2.52 12.88
N PHE A 23 2.10 3.71 13.08
CA PHE A 23 2.53 4.64 14.14
C PHE A 23 1.77 4.46 15.47
N HIS A 24 0.64 3.77 15.47
CA HIS A 24 -0.17 3.54 16.68
C HIS A 24 -0.22 2.07 17.12
N GLY A 25 0.70 1.24 16.62
CA GLY A 25 0.83 -0.16 17.05
C GLY A 25 1.18 -0.34 18.52
N ASP A 26 1.70 0.70 19.19
CA ASP A 26 2.01 0.67 20.62
C ASP A 26 0.78 0.90 21.51
N TYR A 27 -0.27 1.54 20.95
CA TYR A 27 -1.49 1.92 21.67
C TYR A 27 -2.68 0.99 21.40
N GLY A 28 -2.53 0.00 20.52
CA GLY A 28 -3.58 -0.94 20.13
C GLY A 28 -3.03 -2.08 19.26
N PRO A 29 -3.86 -3.04 18.83
CA PRO A 29 -3.42 -4.08 17.91
C PRO A 29 -2.94 -3.44 16.59
N GLY A 30 -1.70 -3.72 16.21
CA GLY A 30 -1.06 -3.04 15.09
C GLY A 30 0.40 -3.44 14.86
N GLY A 31 1.14 -2.55 14.20
CA GLY A 31 2.58 -2.68 13.98
C GLY A 31 2.99 -2.77 12.51
N GLY A 32 4.30 -2.82 12.27
CA GLY A 32 4.88 -2.71 10.93
C GLY A 32 4.46 -3.80 9.96
N PHE A 33 4.35 -5.05 10.41
CA PHE A 33 3.91 -6.16 9.54
C PHE A 33 2.48 -5.96 9.04
N GLN A 34 1.55 -5.57 9.93
CA GLN A 34 0.16 -5.34 9.56
C GLN A 34 0.02 -4.11 8.66
N ALA A 35 0.72 -3.02 8.98
CA ALA A 35 0.77 -1.82 8.14
C ALA A 35 1.31 -2.14 6.73
N GLY A 36 2.42 -2.88 6.64
CA GLY A 36 3.01 -3.34 5.39
C GLY A 36 2.04 -4.19 4.57
N ALA A 37 1.31 -5.11 5.19
CA ALA A 37 0.29 -5.91 4.53
C ALA A 37 -0.86 -5.04 3.95
N ILE A 38 -1.28 -3.99 4.67
CA ILE A 38 -2.31 -3.05 4.20
C ILE A 38 -1.79 -2.24 2.99
N VAL A 39 -0.54 -1.76 3.03
CA VAL A 39 0.10 -1.07 1.90
C VAL A 39 0.20 -1.99 0.69
N ALA A 40 0.66 -3.23 0.88
CA ALA A 40 0.76 -4.22 -0.19
C ALA A 40 -0.62 -4.50 -0.82
N ALA A 41 -1.67 -4.65 -0.01
CA ALA A 41 -3.04 -4.81 -0.50
C ALA A 41 -3.52 -3.60 -1.32
N ALA A 42 -3.19 -2.37 -0.91
CA ALA A 42 -3.49 -1.16 -1.68
C ALA A 42 -2.80 -1.17 -3.05
N MET A 43 -1.55 -1.63 -3.12
CA MET A 43 -0.80 -1.75 -4.37
C MET A 43 -1.34 -2.86 -5.28
N VAL A 44 -1.73 -4.00 -4.72
CA VAL A 44 -2.41 -5.07 -5.47
C VAL A 44 -3.75 -4.56 -6.03
N PHE A 45 -4.53 -3.84 -5.23
CA PHE A 45 -5.78 -3.22 -5.69
C PHE A 45 -5.53 -2.20 -6.81
N TYR A 46 -4.51 -1.37 -6.70
CA TYR A 46 -4.09 -0.47 -7.77
C TYR A 46 -3.74 -1.23 -9.06
N ALA A 47 -2.97 -2.31 -8.95
CA ALA A 47 -2.60 -3.14 -10.10
C ALA A 47 -3.80 -3.81 -10.77
N MET A 48 -4.82 -4.22 -10.00
CA MET A 48 -6.06 -4.77 -10.56
C MET A 48 -6.88 -3.73 -11.34
N ILE A 49 -6.84 -2.45 -10.97
CA ILE A 49 -7.60 -1.37 -11.61
C ILE A 49 -6.88 -0.79 -12.83
N TYR A 50 -5.56 -0.64 -12.74
CA TYR A 50 -4.73 0.12 -13.69
C TYR A 50 -3.75 -0.76 -14.49
N GLY A 51 -3.64 -2.05 -14.16
CA GLY A 51 -2.73 -3.00 -14.78
C GLY A 51 -1.36 -3.02 -14.11
N LEU A 52 -0.68 -4.17 -14.22
CA LEU A 52 0.64 -4.40 -13.61
C LEU A 52 1.73 -3.46 -14.16
N SER A 53 1.71 -3.16 -15.45
CA SER A 53 2.65 -2.23 -16.07
C SER A 53 2.54 -0.81 -15.49
N THR A 54 1.32 -0.34 -15.22
CA THR A 54 1.09 0.94 -14.55
C THR A 54 1.51 0.88 -13.09
N ALA A 55 1.20 -0.21 -12.39
CA ALA A 55 1.62 -0.40 -11.00
C ALA A 55 3.15 -0.38 -10.84
N ARG A 56 3.90 -1.06 -11.73
CA ARG A 56 5.37 -1.05 -11.73
C ARG A 56 5.99 0.31 -12.09
N ARG A 57 5.24 1.21 -12.73
CA ARG A 57 5.70 2.61 -12.91
C ARG A 57 5.59 3.43 -11.63
N VAL A 58 4.62 3.10 -10.77
CA VAL A 58 4.42 3.76 -9.47
C VAL A 58 5.35 3.15 -8.42
N LEU A 59 5.48 1.82 -8.41
CA LEU A 59 6.29 1.05 -7.48
C LEU A 59 7.23 0.14 -8.28
N PRO A 60 8.37 0.67 -8.76
CA PRO A 60 9.30 -0.11 -9.57
C PRO A 60 10.03 -1.17 -8.74
N ASP A 61 10.43 -2.26 -9.38
CA ASP A 61 11.01 -3.44 -8.71
C ASP A 61 12.24 -3.06 -7.83
N TRP A 62 13.11 -2.16 -8.33
CA TRP A 62 14.27 -1.68 -7.57
C TRP A 62 13.91 -0.98 -6.25
N LEU A 63 12.77 -0.28 -6.21
CA LEU A 63 12.30 0.40 -5.00
C LEU A 63 11.84 -0.64 -3.98
N VAL A 64 11.09 -1.66 -4.44
CA VAL A 64 10.62 -2.76 -3.59
C VAL A 64 11.82 -3.53 -3.02
N GLU A 65 12.80 -3.86 -3.86
CA GLU A 65 14.04 -4.54 -3.43
C GLU A 65 14.82 -3.71 -2.39
N SER A 66 14.90 -2.39 -2.60
CA SER A 66 15.57 -1.48 -1.65
C SER A 66 14.81 -1.41 -0.32
N MET A 67 13.48 -1.38 -0.36
CA MET A 67 12.64 -1.37 0.84
C MET A 67 12.87 -2.65 1.67
N ILE A 68 12.87 -3.83 1.03
CA ILE A 68 13.16 -5.11 1.70
C ILE A 68 14.52 -5.06 2.41
N ALA A 69 15.56 -4.54 1.75
CA ALA A 69 16.89 -4.42 2.34
C ALA A 69 16.95 -3.44 3.53
N LEU A 70 16.11 -2.40 3.52
CA LEU A 70 15.98 -1.43 4.61
C LEU A 70 15.05 -1.90 5.74
N GLY A 71 14.43 -3.07 5.60
CA GLY A 71 13.47 -3.59 6.57
C GLY A 71 12.12 -2.86 6.54
N VAL A 72 11.77 -2.27 5.39
CA VAL A 72 10.52 -1.54 5.12
C VAL A 72 9.72 -2.24 4.03
#